data_AF-A0A971K6L3-F1
#
_entry.id   AF-A0A971K6L3-F1
#
_cell.length_a   1.000
_cell.length_b   1.000
_cell.length_c   1.000
_cell.angle_alpha   90.00
_cell.angle_beta   90.00
_cell.angle_gamma   90.00
#
_symmetry.space_group_name_H-M   'P 1'
#
loop_
_entity.id
_entity.type
_entity.pdbx_description
1 polymer ?
#
loop_
_entity_poly.entity_id
_entity_poly.type
_entity_poly.pdbx_seq_one_letter_code
_entity_poly.pdbx_strand_id
1 'polypeptide(L)'
;MYTRPLSFNERFFLVTDRITPPFCNQMIFEGDGVFDEIQWRNAVETASQANPGSRVVLKGALSFSRWIDSGVAPRLRIVDACGWEGMGDVDAPFLRERLDPFTGPTCEVVLVKGDRLRAV
;
A
#
# COMPACT_ATOMS: atom_id res chain seq x y z
N MET A 1 -6.09 -19.32 6.96
CA MET A 1 -5.07 -18.72 6.06
C MET A 1 -5.76 -18.40 4.74
N TYR A 2 -5.79 -17.13 4.34
CA TYR A 2 -6.49 -16.70 3.13
C TYR A 2 -5.65 -16.98 1.87
N THR A 3 -6.28 -17.52 0.83
CA THR A 3 -5.64 -17.70 -0.49
C THR A 3 -6.68 -17.60 -1.60
N ARG A 4 -6.29 -17.02 -2.74
CA ARG A 4 -7.11 -17.04 -3.95
C ARG A 4 -6.27 -17.03 -5.23
N PRO A 5 -6.84 -17.45 -6.37
CA PRO A 5 -6.22 -17.25 -7.67
C PRO A 5 -5.96 -15.77 -7.98
N LEU A 6 -4.89 -15.51 -8.74
CA LEU A 6 -4.63 -14.20 -9.34
C LEU A 6 -5.66 -13.94 -10.45
N SER A 7 -6.43 -12.86 -10.33
CA SER A 7 -7.42 -12.48 -11.34
C SER A 7 -6.76 -11.92 -12.60
N PHE A 8 -7.54 -11.83 -13.69
CA PHE A 8 -7.07 -11.24 -14.94
C PHE A 8 -6.68 -9.77 -14.78
N ASN A 9 -7.51 -8.95 -14.11
CA ASN A 9 -7.22 -7.52 -13.91
C ASN A 9 -5.93 -7.31 -13.09
N GLU A 10 -5.65 -8.15 -12.11
CA GLU A 10 -4.42 -8.02 -11.34
C GLU A 10 -3.17 -8.35 -12.16
N ARG A 11 -3.26 -9.26 -13.14
CA ARG A 11 -2.14 -9.49 -14.08
C ARG A 11 -1.82 -8.23 -14.86
N PHE A 12 -2.83 -7.47 -15.26
CA PHE A 12 -2.63 -6.18 -15.91
C PHE A 12 -1.87 -5.20 -15.00
N PHE A 13 -2.30 -5.02 -13.75
CA PHE A 13 -1.59 -4.16 -12.78
C PHE A 13 -0.12 -4.58 -12.61
N LEU A 14 0.15 -5.87 -12.46
CA LEU A 14 1.51 -6.40 -12.28
C LEU A 14 2.43 -6.16 -13.49
N VAL A 15 1.89 -6.23 -14.70
CA VAL A 15 2.65 -5.96 -15.93
C VAL A 15 2.86 -4.47 -16.10
N THR A 16 1.84 -3.66 -15.90
CA THR A 16 1.93 -2.20 -16.04
C THR A 16 2.89 -1.59 -15.02
N ASP A 17 2.94 -2.10 -13.79
CA ASP A 17 3.95 -1.69 -12.79
C ASP A 17 5.39 -1.88 -13.28
N ARG A 18 5.66 -2.86 -14.13
CA ARG A 18 7.00 -3.08 -14.72
C ARG A 18 7.32 -2.12 -15.85
N ILE A 19 6.32 -1.49 -16.46
CA ILE A 19 6.47 -0.58 -17.60
C ILE A 19 6.50 0.87 -17.12
N THR A 20 5.59 1.23 -16.21
CA THR A 20 5.43 2.58 -15.65
C THR A 20 5.31 2.51 -14.12
N PRO A 21 6.41 2.23 -13.41
CA PRO A 21 6.38 2.14 -11.95
C PRO A 21 6.26 3.52 -11.26
N PRO A 22 5.54 3.61 -10.13
CA PRO A 22 4.63 2.58 -9.60
C PRO A 22 3.28 2.61 -10.32
N PHE A 23 2.70 1.45 -10.60
CA PHE A 23 1.32 1.35 -11.07
C PHE A 23 0.41 0.80 -9.96
N CYS A 24 -0.07 1.71 -9.12
CA CYS A 24 -0.87 1.39 -7.95
C CYS A 24 -2.03 2.39 -7.75
N ASN A 25 -3.01 1.98 -6.95
CA ASN A 25 -4.08 2.88 -6.54
C ASN A 25 -3.62 3.68 -5.31
N GLN A 26 -3.87 4.98 -5.32
CA GLN A 26 -3.59 5.88 -4.20
C GLN A 26 -4.90 6.46 -3.70
N MET A 27 -5.11 6.41 -2.38
CA MET A 27 -6.32 6.92 -1.73
C MET A 27 -5.88 7.92 -0.67
N ILE A 28 -6.14 9.20 -0.91
CA ILE A 28 -5.66 10.28 -0.04
C ILE A 28 -6.80 10.72 0.87
N PHE A 29 -6.53 10.69 2.17
CA PHE A 29 -7.44 11.16 3.21
C PHE A 29 -6.79 12.33 3.94
N GLU A 30 -7.44 13.50 3.91
CA GLU A 30 -7.04 14.65 4.71
C GLU A 30 -7.81 14.69 6.04
N GLY A 31 -7.15 15.13 7.10
CA GLY A 31 -7.81 15.34 8.38
C GLY A 31 -6.97 16.15 9.35
N ASP A 32 -7.55 16.38 10.52
CA ASP A 32 -6.93 17.08 11.64
C ASP A 32 -6.59 16.10 12.77
N GLY A 33 -5.60 16.45 13.61
CA GLY A 33 -5.23 15.65 14.79
C GLY A 33 -3.73 15.47 14.93
N VAL A 34 -3.32 14.27 15.35
CA VAL A 34 -1.91 13.91 15.53
C VAL A 34 -1.70 12.47 15.04
N PHE A 35 -0.60 12.25 14.32
CA PHE A 35 -0.15 10.90 14.01
C PHE A 35 0.60 10.27 15.19
N ASP A 36 -0.15 9.59 16.05
CA ASP A 36 0.39 8.66 17.03
C ASP A 36 0.76 7.34 16.33
N GLU A 37 2.05 7.09 16.15
CA GLU A 37 2.55 5.93 15.42
C GLU A 37 2.07 4.59 15.99
N ILE A 38 1.95 4.49 17.32
CA ILE A 38 1.53 3.24 17.97
C ILE A 38 0.06 2.98 17.66
N GLN A 39 -0.78 4.00 17.78
CA GLN A 39 -2.20 3.88 17.46
C GLN A 39 -2.42 3.54 15.99
N TRP A 40 -1.67 4.17 15.07
CA TRP A 40 -1.75 3.87 13.65
C TRP A 40 -1.27 2.47 13.31
N ARG A 41 -0.18 2.01 13.92
CA ARG A 41 0.32 0.64 13.75
C ARG A 41 -0.73 -0.38 14.19
N ASN A 42 -1.35 -0.17 15.35
CA ASN A 42 -2.42 -1.02 15.86
C ASN A 42 -3.68 -0.98 14.96
N ALA A 43 -4.02 0.19 14.41
CA ALA A 43 -5.14 0.34 13.50
C ALA A 43 -4.90 -0.41 12.19
N VAL A 44 -3.70 -0.28 11.60
CA VAL A 44 -3.31 -1.02 10.39
C VAL A 44 -3.33 -2.52 10.65
N GLU A 45 -2.80 -2.98 11.77
CA GLU A 45 -2.84 -4.39 12.14
C GLU A 45 -4.27 -4.91 12.28
N THR A 46 -5.12 -4.20 13.03
CA THR A 46 -6.54 -4.56 13.22
C THR A 46 -7.28 -4.62 11.89
N ALA A 47 -7.12 -3.60 11.03
CA ALA A 47 -7.72 -3.56 9.71
C ALA A 47 -7.24 -4.73 8.83
N SER A 48 -5.97 -5.11 8.94
CA SER A 48 -5.37 -6.21 8.19
C SER A 48 -5.86 -7.58 8.66
N GLN A 49 -6.12 -7.75 9.97
CA GLN A 49 -6.75 -8.95 10.50
C GLN A 49 -8.17 -9.12 9.97
N ALA A 50 -8.94 -8.02 9.91
CA ALA A 50 -10.27 -8.03 9.32
C ALA A 50 -10.25 -8.22 7.79
N ASN A 51 -9.19 -7.77 7.11
CA ASN A 51 -9.04 -7.80 5.66
C ASN A 51 -7.74 -8.49 5.21
N PRO A 52 -7.67 -9.83 5.22
CA PRO A 52 -6.47 -10.59 4.85
C PRO A 52 -5.94 -10.31 3.44
N GLY A 53 -6.78 -9.77 2.54
CA GLY A 53 -6.38 -9.35 1.20
C GLY A 53 -5.30 -8.25 1.17
N SER A 54 -5.15 -7.49 2.25
CA SER A 54 -4.10 -6.47 2.40
C SER A 54 -2.71 -7.07 2.69
N ARG A 55 -2.64 -8.33 3.09
CA ARG A 55 -1.41 -9.01 3.54
C ARG A 55 -0.89 -10.04 2.53
N VAL A 56 -1.40 -10.02 1.31
CA VAL A 56 -1.11 -11.08 0.35
C VAL A 56 0.22 -10.90 -0.35
N VAL A 57 0.84 -12.02 -0.72
CA VAL A 57 1.99 -12.09 -1.62
C VAL A 57 1.69 -13.03 -2.78
N LEU A 58 2.27 -12.76 -3.93
CA LEU A 58 2.13 -13.53 -5.15
C LEU A 58 3.05 -14.74 -5.12
N LYS A 59 2.48 -15.93 -5.30
CA LYS A 59 3.22 -17.19 -5.45
C LYS A 59 2.73 -17.96 -6.67
N GLY A 60 3.55 -18.91 -7.13
CA GLY A 60 3.28 -19.69 -8.34
C GLY A 60 3.56 -18.94 -9.64
N ALA A 61 3.37 -19.62 -10.77
CA ALA A 61 3.69 -19.10 -12.09
C ALA A 61 2.55 -19.36 -13.09
N LEU A 62 2.48 -18.53 -14.14
CA LEU A 62 1.52 -18.64 -15.24
C LEU A 62 0.08 -18.78 -14.73
N SER A 63 -0.65 -19.81 -15.14
CA SER A 63 -2.05 -20.06 -14.73
C SER A 63 -2.19 -20.50 -13.27
N PHE A 64 -1.10 -20.89 -12.61
CA PHE A 64 -1.09 -21.33 -11.21
C PHE A 64 -0.70 -20.21 -10.23
N SER A 65 -0.62 -18.96 -10.69
CA SER A 65 -0.35 -17.80 -9.83
C SER A 65 -1.50 -17.54 -8.84
N ARG A 66 -1.15 -17.33 -7.57
CA ARG A 66 -2.09 -17.14 -6.46
C ARG A 66 -1.60 -16.06 -5.50
N TRP A 67 -2.56 -15.37 -4.91
CA TRP A 67 -2.37 -14.57 -3.72
C TRP A 67 -2.47 -15.45 -2.48
N ILE A 68 -1.50 -15.30 -1.59
CA ILE A 68 -1.42 -16.05 -0.34
C ILE A 68 -1.18 -15.03 0.78
N ASP A 69 -2.03 -15.08 1.81
CA ASP A 69 -1.86 -14.28 3.02
C ASP A 69 -0.52 -14.61 3.69
N SER A 70 0.36 -13.61 3.78
CA SER A 70 1.67 -13.71 4.42
C SER A 70 1.60 -13.62 5.94
N GLY A 71 0.47 -13.16 6.49
CA GLY A 71 0.32 -12.82 7.91
C GLY A 71 1.01 -11.50 8.31
N VAL A 72 1.73 -10.84 7.40
CA VAL A 72 2.42 -9.58 7.66
C VAL A 72 1.52 -8.41 7.30
N ALA A 73 1.25 -7.53 8.26
CA ALA A 73 0.47 -6.32 8.02
C ALA A 73 1.19 -5.38 7.03
N PRO A 74 0.45 -4.55 6.26
CA PRO A 74 1.02 -3.52 5.40
C PRO A 74 2.01 -2.63 6.14
N ARG A 75 3.01 -2.15 5.40
CA ARG A 75 3.99 -1.21 5.93
C ARG A 75 3.31 0.10 6.32
N LEU A 76 3.65 0.63 7.49
CA LEU A 76 3.34 1.99 7.90
C LEU A 76 4.59 2.86 7.75
N ARG A 77 4.51 3.95 7.00
CA ARG A 77 5.56 4.95 6.84
C ARG A 77 5.09 6.29 7.35
N ILE A 78 6.00 7.06 7.94
CA ILE A 78 5.78 8.45 8.28
C ILE A 78 6.76 9.27 7.47
N VAL A 79 6.26 10.24 6.71
CA VAL A 79 7.08 11.12 5.89
C VAL A 79 6.78 12.57 6.24
N ASP A 80 7.80 13.42 6.11
CA ASP A 80 7.64 14.86 6.16
C ASP A 80 7.66 15.37 4.71
N ALA A 81 6.54 15.98 4.29
CA ALA A 81 6.36 16.54 2.97
C ALA A 81 5.68 17.91 3.09
N CYS A 82 6.32 18.80 3.85
CA CYS A 82 5.96 20.21 3.89
C CYS A 82 5.86 20.78 2.46
N GLY A 83 4.71 21.37 2.10
CA GLY A 83 4.44 21.91 0.77
C GLY A 83 3.75 20.96 -0.21
N TRP A 84 3.59 19.66 0.09
CA TRP A 84 2.76 18.80 -0.75
C TRP A 84 1.27 19.08 -0.51
N GLU A 85 0.56 19.42 -1.59
CA GLU A 85 -0.85 19.83 -1.53
C GLU A 85 -1.83 18.63 -1.47
N GLY A 86 -1.33 17.39 -1.54
CA GLY A 86 -2.20 16.21 -1.60
C GLY A 86 -2.79 15.94 -2.99
N MET A 87 -2.39 16.73 -4.00
CA MET A 87 -2.91 16.65 -5.36
C MET A 87 -1.79 16.26 -6.32
N GLY A 88 -1.81 15.00 -6.77
CA GLY A 88 -0.82 14.47 -7.72
C GLY A 88 0.53 14.13 -7.08
N ASP A 89 1.52 13.89 -7.93
CA ASP A 89 2.84 13.36 -7.56
C ASP A 89 3.97 14.41 -7.57
N VAL A 90 3.64 15.67 -7.84
CA VAL A 90 4.59 16.79 -7.78
C VAL A 90 5.07 16.93 -6.33
N ASP A 91 6.39 16.97 -6.15
CA ASP A 91 7.06 17.03 -4.84
C ASP A 91 6.69 15.90 -3.86
N ALA A 92 6.20 14.77 -4.38
CA ALA A 92 5.82 13.59 -3.60
C ALA A 92 6.61 12.33 -3.98
N PRO A 93 7.95 12.32 -3.90
CA PRO A 93 8.77 11.16 -4.27
C PRO A 93 8.45 9.91 -3.43
N PHE A 94 7.89 10.09 -2.23
CA PHE A 94 7.45 9.00 -1.37
C PHE A 94 6.30 8.17 -1.99
N LEU A 95 5.54 8.73 -2.93
CA LEU A 95 4.50 8.02 -3.68
C LEU A 95 5.04 7.13 -4.80
N ARG A 96 6.34 7.26 -5.13
CA ARG A 96 7.00 6.51 -6.20
C ARG A 96 7.64 5.21 -5.72
N GLU A 97 7.57 4.91 -4.42
CA GLU A 97 8.15 3.68 -3.90
C GLU A 97 7.36 2.47 -4.40
N ARG A 98 8.09 1.43 -4.81
CA ARG A 98 7.51 0.27 -5.45
C ARG A 98 7.03 -0.75 -4.42
N LEU A 99 5.84 -1.30 -4.66
CA LEU A 99 5.25 -2.39 -3.88
C LEU A 99 5.57 -3.73 -4.56
N ASP A 100 6.51 -4.50 -4.01
CA ASP A 100 6.90 -5.78 -4.61
C ASP A 100 5.84 -6.86 -4.29
N PRO A 101 5.12 -7.39 -5.28
CA PRO A 101 4.09 -8.39 -5.07
C PRO A 101 4.63 -9.75 -4.61
N PHE A 102 5.90 -10.08 -4.84
CA PHE A 102 6.48 -11.41 -4.54
C PHE A 102 6.99 -11.55 -3.11
N THR A 103 7.54 -10.46 -2.57
CA THR A 103 8.04 -10.36 -1.20
C THR A 103 7.05 -9.64 -0.27
N GLY A 104 6.16 -8.84 -0.84
CA GLY A 104 5.24 -7.98 -0.10
C GLY A 104 5.95 -6.74 0.48
N PRO A 105 5.16 -5.77 0.99
CA PRO A 105 3.69 -5.76 0.97
C PRO A 105 3.11 -5.27 -0.37
N THR A 106 1.86 -5.64 -0.68
CA THR A 106 1.14 -5.21 -1.90
C THR A 106 0.39 -3.89 -1.74
N CYS A 107 0.35 -3.34 -0.52
CA CYS A 107 -0.14 -2.02 -0.18
C CYS A 107 0.62 -1.49 1.03
N GLU A 108 0.44 -0.21 1.32
CA GLU A 108 1.03 0.44 2.49
C GLU A 108 0.12 1.55 2.98
N VAL A 109 0.45 2.10 4.15
CA VAL A 109 -0.13 3.32 4.68
C VAL A 109 0.99 4.31 4.89
N VAL A 110 0.86 5.51 4.32
CA VAL A 110 1.82 6.59 4.47
C VAL A 110 1.16 7.76 5.20
N LEU A 111 1.68 8.08 6.38
CA LEU A 111 1.29 9.25 7.14
C LEU A 111 2.19 10.42 6.75
N VAL A 112 1.60 11.40 6.07
CA VAL A 112 2.31 12.55 5.53
C VAL A 112 2.10 13.75 6.44
N LYS A 113 3.19 14.19 7.08
CA LYS A 113 3.26 15.43 7.84
C LYS A 113 3.49 16.59 6.87
N GLY A 114 2.74 17.66 7.04
CA GLY A 114 2.81 18.90 6.26
C GLY A 114 1.80 19.90 6.83
N ASP A 115 1.43 20.91 6.04
CA ASP A 115 0.45 21.93 6.46
C ASP A 115 -0.92 21.32 6.84
N ARG A 116 -1.27 20.21 6.20
CA ARG A 116 -2.37 19.33 6.59
C ARG A 116 -1.86 17.92 6.77
N LEU A 117 -2.40 17.22 7.76
CA LEU A 117 -2.13 15.80 7.95
C LEU A 117 -2.87 15.00 6.89
N ARG A 118 -2.14 14.09 6.23
CA ARG A 118 -2.71 13.22 5.21
C ARG A 118 -2.31 11.78 5.43
N ALA A 119 -3.25 10.86 5.24
CA ALA A 119 -2.97 9.44 5.11
C ALA A 119 -3.15 9.05 3.65
N VAL A 120 -2.18 8.32 3.10
CA VAL A 120 -2.19 7.76 1.75
C VAL A 120 -2.15 6.24 1.80
#